data_AF-A0A9D1UPN6-F1
#
_entry.id   AF-A0A9D1UPN6-F1
#
_cell.length_a   1.000
_cell.length_b   1.000
_cell.length_c   1.000
_cell.angle_alpha   90.00
_cell.angle_beta   90.00
_cell.angle_gamma   90.00
#
_symmetry.space_group_name_H-M   'P 1'
#
loop_
_entity.id
_entity.type
_entity.pdbx_description
1 polymer ?
#
loop_
_entity_poly.entity_id
_entity_poly.type
_entity_poly.pdbx_seq_one_letter_code
_entity_poly.pdbx_strand_id
1 'polypeptide(L)'
;MKNMQKAAIIGCGFVGSSIAFNLMQSEAFSELVLIDANTDRAEGEAMDLSHGLPFAHPMTIRAGDYDDIADCALIIITAGAGQKPGETRLDLVHKNVAIFKSIIPEIAKRNQEAVLLVVSNPVDVL
;
A
#
# COMPACT_ATOMS: atom_id res chain seq x y z
N MET A 1 7.83 -10.93 -15.25
CA MET A 1 8.06 -9.73 -16.08
C MET A 1 7.21 -8.64 -15.47
N LYS A 2 7.78 -7.48 -15.13
CA LYS A 2 7.09 -6.36 -14.50
C LYS A 2 5.90 -5.87 -15.33
N ASN A 3 4.72 -5.76 -14.70
CA ASN A 3 3.52 -5.17 -15.27
C ASN A 3 3.48 -3.67 -14.94
N MET A 4 3.75 -2.84 -15.95
CA MET A 4 3.77 -1.36 -15.82
C MET A 4 2.43 -0.73 -15.45
N GLN A 5 1.34 -1.50 -15.50
CA GLN A 5 -0.01 -1.05 -15.20
C GLN A 5 -0.54 -1.56 -13.85
N LYS A 6 0.31 -2.24 -13.06
CA LYS A 6 -0.04 -2.77 -11.75
C LYS A 6 0.69 -2.05 -10.62
N ALA A 7 -0.06 -1.63 -9.62
CA ALA A 7 0.46 -1.07 -8.38
C ALA A 7 -0.06 -1.85 -7.16
N ALA A 8 0.68 -1.78 -6.05
CA ALA A 8 0.23 -2.27 -4.74
C ALA A 8 0.33 -1.16 -3.69
N ILE A 9 -0.63 -1.15 -2.76
CA ILE A 9 -0.59 -0.31 -1.55
C ILE A 9 -0.53 -1.23 -0.33
N ILE A 10 0.51 -1.05 0.48
CA ILE A 10 0.69 -1.75 1.75
C ILE A 10 0.33 -0.78 2.88
N GLY A 11 -0.87 -0.97 3.44
CA GLY A 11 -1.48 -0.16 4.48
C GLY A 11 -2.76 0.53 3.99
N CYS A 12 -3.93 0.02 4.36
CA CYS A 12 -5.25 0.55 4.01
C CYS A 12 -5.80 1.52 5.06
N GLY A 13 -4.91 2.22 5.79
CA GLY A 13 -5.28 3.35 6.65
C GLY A 13 -5.80 4.55 5.83
N PHE A 14 -6.18 5.66 6.48
CA PHE A 14 -6.72 6.84 5.79
C PHE A 14 -5.87 7.32 4.61
N VAL A 15 -4.54 7.30 4.76
CA VAL A 15 -3.60 7.67 3.70
C VAL A 15 -3.65 6.69 2.54
N GLY A 16 -3.60 5.38 2.82
CA GLY A 16 -3.65 4.35 1.78
C GLY A 16 -4.96 4.33 1.01
N SER A 17 -6.10 4.39 1.71
CA SER A 17 -7.42 4.46 1.08
C SER A 17 -7.56 5.72 0.21
N SER A 18 -7.04 6.86 0.67
CA SER A 18 -7.06 8.11 -0.10
C SER A 18 -6.19 8.03 -1.36
N ILE A 19 -5.02 7.39 -1.28
CA ILE A 19 -4.16 7.14 -2.44
C ILE A 19 -4.86 6.17 -3.41
N ALA A 20 -5.45 5.08 -2.92
CA ALA A 20 -6.18 4.12 -3.74
C ALA A 20 -7.34 4.80 -4.50
N PHE A 21 -8.13 5.63 -3.82
CA PHE A 21 -9.20 6.43 -4.43
C PHE A 21 -8.69 7.43 -5.48
N ASN A 22 -7.52 8.04 -5.26
CA ASN A 22 -6.92 8.93 -6.24
C ASN A 22 -6.41 8.16 -7.46
N LEU A 23 -5.75 7.01 -7.27
CA LEU A 23 -5.26 6.16 -8.35
C LEU A 23 -6.40 5.60 -9.22
N MET A 24 -7.53 5.24 -8.61
CA MET A 24 -8.74 4.85 -9.32
C MET A 24 -9.21 5.94 -10.31
N GLN A 25 -9.01 7.22 -9.99
CA GLN A 25 -9.43 8.34 -10.83
C GLN A 25 -8.37 8.80 -11.83
N SER A 26 -7.09 8.48 -11.62
CA SER A 26 -5.97 9.12 -12.34
C SER A 26 -5.55 8.44 -13.64
N GLU A 27 -6.19 7.32 -14.02
CA GLU A 27 -5.84 6.52 -15.21
C GLU A 27 -4.41 5.95 -15.22
N ALA A 28 -3.65 6.11 -14.13
CA ALA A 28 -2.24 5.75 -14.08
C ALA A 28 -1.99 4.23 -14.12
N PHE A 29 -2.94 3.45 -13.59
CA PHE A 29 -2.86 2.01 -13.44
C PHE A 29 -4.20 1.36 -13.77
N SER A 30 -4.18 0.10 -14.22
CA SER A 30 -5.37 -0.71 -14.46
C SER A 30 -5.49 -1.91 -13.51
N GLU A 31 -4.50 -2.15 -12.64
CA GLU A 31 -4.58 -3.11 -11.54
C GLU A 31 -4.04 -2.51 -10.24
N LEU A 32 -4.81 -2.65 -9.15
CA LEU A 32 -4.44 -2.22 -7.81
C LEU A 32 -4.67 -3.35 -6.81
N VAL A 33 -3.60 -3.68 -6.08
CA VAL A 33 -3.65 -4.63 -4.97
C VAL A 33 -3.58 -3.87 -3.65
N LEU A 34 -4.53 -4.12 -2.76
CA LEU A 34 -4.58 -3.56 -1.42
C LEU A 34 -4.15 -4.63 -0.41
N ILE A 35 -3.12 -4.32 0.39
CA ILE A 35 -2.58 -5.23 1.39
C ILE A 35 -2.60 -4.50 2.74
N ASP A 36 -3.17 -5.13 3.77
CA ASP A 36 -3.13 -4.63 5.13
C ASP A 36 -2.98 -5.82 6.10
N ALA A 37 -2.42 -5.57 7.29
CA ALA A 37 -2.37 -6.57 8.35
C ALA A 37 -3.78 -6.95 8.84
N ASN A 38 -4.75 -6.05 8.69
CA ASN A 38 -6.17 -6.32 8.81
C ASN A 38 -6.76 -6.61 7.43
N THR A 39 -6.89 -7.89 7.10
CA THR A 39 -7.42 -8.35 5.80
C THR A 39 -8.84 -7.88 5.55
N ASP A 40 -9.71 -7.90 6.57
CA ASP A 40 -11.10 -7.43 6.45
C ASP A 40 -11.16 -5.95 6.04
N ARG A 41 -10.19 -5.16 6.50
CA ARG A 41 -10.06 -3.75 6.10
C ARG A 41 -9.64 -3.61 4.63
N ALA A 42 -8.64 -4.36 4.19
CA ALA A 42 -8.22 -4.34 2.79
C ALA A 42 -9.34 -4.79 1.84
N GLU A 43 -10.08 -5.83 2.23
CA GLU A 43 -11.25 -6.33 1.51
C GLU A 43 -12.37 -5.29 1.46
N GLY A 44 -12.70 -4.69 2.60
CA GLY A 44 -13.73 -3.64 2.68
C GLY A 44 -13.42 -2.45 1.78
N GLU A 45 -12.17 -1.97 1.80
CA GLU A 45 -11.72 -0.85 0.96
C GLU A 45 -11.72 -1.23 -0.54
N ALA A 46 -11.29 -2.45 -0.88
CA ALA A 46 -11.32 -2.93 -2.25
C ALA A 46 -12.75 -3.03 -2.79
N MET A 47 -13.71 -3.51 -1.98
CA MET A 47 -15.12 -3.59 -2.34
C MET A 47 -15.73 -2.19 -2.52
N ASP A 48 -15.46 -1.26 -1.60
CA ASP A 48 -15.99 0.10 -1.67
C ASP A 48 -15.50 0.83 -2.93
N LEU A 49 -14.20 0.76 -3.22
CA LEU A 49 -13.64 1.31 -4.46
C LEU A 49 -14.20 0.62 -5.71
N SER A 50 -14.36 -0.71 -5.67
CA SER A 50 -14.92 -1.46 -6.79
C SER A 50 -16.37 -1.07 -7.12
N HIS A 51 -17.18 -0.72 -6.11
CA HIS A 51 -18.51 -0.16 -6.34
C HIS A 51 -18.48 1.23 -7.00
N GLY A 52 -17.39 1.98 -6.82
CA GLY A 52 -17.16 3.26 -7.47
C GLY A 52 -16.66 3.17 -8.93
N LEU A 53 -16.12 2.02 -9.35
CA LEU A 53 -15.53 1.84 -10.68
C LEU A 53 -16.42 2.18 -11.89
N PRO A 54 -17.76 1.97 -11.86
CA PRO A 54 -18.63 2.39 -12.97
C PRO A 54 -18.59 3.90 -13.28
N PHE A 55 -18.08 4.71 -12.35
CA PHE A 55 -17.92 6.16 -12.49
C PHE A 55 -16.46 6.58 -12.74
N ALA A 56 -15.54 5.62 -12.87
CA ALA A 56 -14.12 5.84 -13.08
C ALA A 56 -13.63 5.04 -14.29
N HIS A 57 -12.31 4.97 -14.46
CA HIS A 57 -11.69 4.23 -15.55
C HIS A 57 -11.62 2.72 -15.24
N PRO A 58 -11.62 1.85 -16.27
CA PRO A 58 -11.52 0.42 -16.06
C PRO A 58 -10.26 0.04 -15.28
N MET A 59 -10.45 -0.50 -14.09
CA MET A 59 -9.38 -0.94 -13.19
C MET A 59 -9.83 -2.20 -12.46
N THR A 60 -8.90 -3.11 -12.20
CA THR A 60 -9.11 -4.23 -11.27
C THR A 60 -8.58 -3.82 -9.91
N ILE A 61 -9.46 -3.68 -8.92
CA ILE A 61 -9.08 -3.37 -7.54
C ILE A 61 -9.44 -4.58 -6.68
N ARG A 62 -8.49 -5.09 -5.90
CA ARG A 62 -8.72 -6.24 -5.02
C ARG A 62 -7.84 -6.19 -3.78
N ALA A 63 -8.31 -6.82 -2.71
CA ALA A 63 -7.44 -7.21 -1.62
C ALA A 63 -6.51 -8.36 -2.07
N GLY A 64 -5.33 -8.42 -1.47
CA GLY A 64 -4.35 -9.45 -1.77
C GLY A 64 -3.33 -9.61 -0.66
N ASP A 65 -2.31 -10.41 -0.96
CA ASP A 65 -1.17 -10.64 -0.07
C ASP A 65 0.16 -10.28 -0.75
N TYR A 66 1.27 -10.61 -0.10
CA TYR A 66 2.58 -10.28 -0.66
C TYR A 66 2.88 -11.02 -1.97
N ASP A 67 2.34 -12.21 -2.22
CA ASP A 67 2.56 -12.95 -3.47
C ASP A 67 2.02 -12.17 -4.67
N ASP A 68 0.95 -11.39 -4.47
CA ASP A 68 0.33 -10.56 -5.49
C ASP A 68 1.19 -9.38 -5.96
N ILE A 69 2.29 -9.07 -5.27
CA ILE A 69 3.16 -7.95 -5.65
C ILE A 69 4.25 -8.34 -6.66
N ALA A 70 4.39 -9.63 -6.98
CA ALA A 70 5.54 -10.19 -7.71
C ALA A 70 5.81 -9.48 -9.06
N ASP A 71 4.77 -8.97 -9.72
CA ASP A 71 4.85 -8.26 -11.00
C ASP A 71 4.47 -6.78 -10.92
N CYS A 72 4.21 -6.23 -9.72
CA CYS A 72 3.90 -4.81 -9.55
C CYS A 72 5.01 -3.89 -10.09
N ALA A 73 4.62 -2.80 -10.73
CA ALA A 73 5.55 -1.76 -11.13
C ALA A 73 5.88 -0.76 -10.04
N LEU A 74 4.91 -0.51 -9.15
CA LEU A 74 4.98 0.42 -8.04
C LEU A 74 4.44 -0.26 -6.77
N ILE A 75 5.15 -0.14 -5.67
CA ILE A 75 4.69 -0.57 -4.34
C ILE A 75 4.72 0.65 -3.43
N ILE A 76 3.56 1.07 -2.94
CA ILE A 76 3.37 2.24 -2.09
C ILE A 76 3.24 1.75 -0.64
N ILE A 77 4.13 2.22 0.23
CA ILE A 77 4.15 1.83 1.65
C ILE A 77 3.59 2.97 2.48
N THR A 78 2.37 2.79 2.95
CA THR A 78 1.63 3.70 3.84
C THR A 78 1.45 3.11 5.24
N ALA A 79 1.74 1.81 5.39
CA ALA A 79 1.68 1.10 6.66
C ALA A 79 2.66 1.70 7.67
N GLY A 80 2.14 2.07 8.83
CA GLY A 80 2.90 2.64 9.91
C GLY A 80 2.01 2.89 11.13
N ALA A 81 2.64 2.96 12.29
CA ALA A 81 2.02 3.47 13.49
C ALA A 81 1.91 5.01 13.41
N GLY A 82 0.78 5.54 13.84
CA GLY A 82 0.62 6.96 14.15
C GLY A 82 1.20 7.28 15.53
N GLN A 83 1.73 8.49 15.70
CA GLN A 83 2.22 8.96 17.00
C GLN A 83 1.07 9.08 18.00
N LYS A 84 1.22 8.49 19.19
CA LYS A 84 0.25 8.65 20.27
C LYS A 84 0.61 9.85 21.16
N PRO A 85 -0.38 10.48 21.83
CA PRO A 85 -0.09 11.52 22.81
C PRO A 85 0.89 11.01 23.88
N GLY A 86 1.97 11.79 24.11
CA GLY A 86 3.03 11.43 25.06
C GLY A 86 4.15 10.54 24.49
N GLU A 87 4.05 10.08 23.24
CA GLU A 87 5.09 9.28 22.60
C GLU A 87 6.19 10.15 22.00
N THR A 88 7.46 9.77 22.18
CA THR A 88 8.58 10.51 21.57
C THR A 88 8.70 10.22 20.08
N ARG A 89 9.42 11.07 19.34
CA ARG A 89 9.74 10.80 17.93
C ARG A 89 10.56 9.52 17.77
N LEU A 90 11.44 9.21 18.73
CA LEU A 90 12.29 8.03 18.68
C LEU A 90 11.47 6.74 18.87
N ASP A 91 10.49 6.75 19.78
CA ASP A 91 9.57 5.62 19.99
C ASP A 91 8.77 5.32 18.72
N LEU A 92 8.27 6.37 18.05
CA LEU A 92 7.56 6.24 16.78
C LEU A 92 8.45 5.61 15.69
N VAL A 93 9.70 6.06 15.57
CA VAL A 93 10.68 5.47 14.64
C VAL A 93 10.89 3.99 14.94
N HIS A 94 11.11 3.62 16.20
CA HIS A 94 11.33 2.22 16.57
C HIS A 94 10.14 1.32 16.22
N LYS A 95 8.91 1.80 16.42
CA LYS A 95 7.69 1.08 16.01
C LYS A 95 7.62 0.91 14.49
N ASN A 96 7.86 1.97 13.73
CA ASN A 96 7.80 1.91 12.28
C ASN A 96 8.92 1.08 11.66
N VAL A 97 10.12 1.10 12.24
CA VAL A 97 11.21 0.19 11.87
C VAL A 97 10.82 -1.27 12.11
N ALA A 98 10.12 -1.59 13.20
CA ALA A 98 9.65 -2.95 13.45
C ALA A 98 8.62 -3.41 12.39
N ILE A 99 7.72 -2.51 11.98
CA ILE A 99 6.76 -2.75 10.88
C ILE A 99 7.50 -2.93 9.55
N PHE A 100 8.48 -2.08 9.23
CA PHE A 100 9.24 -2.20 7.99
C PHE A 100 10.08 -3.48 7.93
N LYS A 101 10.57 -3.97 9.08
CA LYS A 101 11.25 -5.26 9.17
C LYS A 101 10.37 -6.46 8.83
N SER A 102 9.03 -6.34 8.92
CA SER A 102 8.14 -7.38 8.42
C SER A 102 7.74 -7.17 6.95
N ILE A 103 7.69 -5.93 6.47
CA ILE A 103 7.25 -5.59 5.10
C ILE A 103 8.38 -5.77 4.07
N ILE A 104 9.54 -5.13 4.29
CA ILE A 104 10.61 -5.03 3.29
C ILE A 104 11.16 -6.41 2.87
N PRO A 105 11.39 -7.38 3.77
CA PRO A 105 11.84 -8.71 3.36
C PRO A 105 10.81 -9.45 2.50
N GLU A 106 9.51 -9.30 2.79
CA GLU A 106 8.46 -9.92 1.99
C GLU A 106 8.40 -9.34 0.58
N ILE A 107 8.67 -8.04 0.44
CA ILE A 107 8.82 -7.39 -0.86
C ILE A 107 10.06 -7.93 -1.60
N ALA A 108 11.23 -7.87 -0.98
CA ALA A 108 12.50 -8.23 -1.62
C ALA A 108 12.57 -9.70 -2.08
N LYS A 109 11.82 -10.60 -1.41
CA LYS A 109 11.69 -12.01 -1.81
C LYS A 109 10.92 -12.20 -3.11
N ARG A 110 10.01 -11.28 -3.46
CA ARG A 110 9.02 -11.47 -4.53
C ARG A 110 9.18 -10.52 -5.70
N ASN A 111 9.61 -9.29 -5.42
CA ASN A 111 9.76 -8.26 -6.43
C ASN A 111 10.99 -7.39 -6.14
N GLN A 112 11.96 -7.45 -7.06
CA GLN A 112 13.19 -6.65 -7.02
C GLN A 112 13.23 -5.55 -8.09
N GLU A 113 12.17 -5.44 -8.91
CA GLU A 113 12.10 -4.50 -10.04
C GLU A 113 11.13 -3.32 -9.80
N ALA A 114 10.23 -3.45 -8.82
CA ALA A 114 9.27 -2.41 -8.46
C ALA A 114 9.97 -1.15 -7.93
N VAL A 115 9.38 0.01 -8.24
CA VAL A 115 9.70 1.24 -7.51
C VAL A 115 9.01 1.17 -6.15
N LEU A 116 9.75 1.41 -5.07
CA LEU A 116 9.19 1.56 -3.73
C LEU A 116 8.91 3.05 -3.47
N LEU A 117 7.66 3.38 -3.18
CA LEU A 117 7.25 4.73 -2.77
C LEU A 117 6.86 4.69 -1.29
N VAL A 118 7.76 5.17 -0.43
CA VAL A 118 7.53 5.26 1.01
C VAL A 118 6.77 6.54 1.34
N VAL A 119 5.65 6.40 2.03
CA VAL A 119 4.80 7.50 2.50
C VAL A 119 4.74 7.55 4.03
N SER A 120 4.98 6.43 4.69
CA SER A 120 5.00 6.31 6.15
C SER A 120 6.00 7.27 6.79
N ASN A 121 5.62 7.88 7.91
CA ASN A 121 6.45 8.86 8.62
C ASN A 121 7.22 8.24 9.80
N PRO A 122 8.43 8.72 10.11
CA PRO A 122 9.15 9.81 9.43
C PRO A 122 9.84 9.33 8.15
N VAL A 123 9.43 9.88 7.01
CA VAL A 123 9.72 9.33 5.67
C VAL A 123 11.20 9.27 5.33
N ASP A 124 12.01 10.25 5.75
CA ASP A 124 13.45 10.28 5.42
C ASP A 124 14.27 9.23 6.18
N VAL A 125 13.72 8.70 7.27
CA VAL A 125 14.39 7.72 8.15
C VAL A 125 13.98 6.30 7.80
N LEU A 126 12.76 6.11 7.31
CA LEU A 126 12.14 4.82 7.01
C LEU A 126 12.45 4.34 5.59
#